data_AF-A0A1H4KAA6-F1
#
_entry.id   AF-A0A1H4KAA6-F1
#
_cell.length_a   1.000
_cell.length_b   1.000
_cell.length_c   1.000
_cell.angle_alpha   90.00
_cell.angle_beta   90.00
_cell.angle_gamma   90.00
#
_symmetry.space_group_name_H-M   'P 1'
#
loop_
_entity.id
_entity.type
_entity.pdbx_description
1 polymer ?
#
loop_
_entity_poly.entity_id
_entity_poly.type
_entity_poly.pdbx_seq_one_letter_code
_entity_poly.pdbx_strand_id
1 'polypeptide(L)'
;MPDVVVSPVSWPAVRCARSDFVSCNQAFIDCRTPGSDRKENYAMIGPASRRPPASTSNLRLPHGYNIGAAAMPHGITNNLHLHYTAECSSAPRANYLLRLGRRRHRRRTHAQGR
;
A
#
# COMPACT_ATOMS: atom_id res chain seq x y z
N MET A 1 -4.63 13.19 22.28
CA MET A 1 -4.22 11.77 22.49
C MET A 1 -3.04 11.80 23.43
N PRO A 2 -3.03 11.03 24.53
CA PRO A 2 -1.85 10.96 25.40
C PRO A 2 -0.69 10.29 24.65
N ASP A 3 0.53 10.75 24.90
CA ASP A 3 1.73 10.10 24.40
C ASP A 3 1.87 8.69 25.01
N VAL A 4 2.10 7.69 24.15
CA VAL A 4 2.38 6.32 24.57
C VAL A 4 3.83 6.01 24.27
N VAL A 5 4.63 5.79 25.32
CA VAL A 5 6.01 5.31 25.18
C VAL A 5 5.98 3.79 25.08
N VAL A 6 6.42 3.27 23.94
CA VAL A 6 6.48 1.82 23.68
C VAL A 6 7.85 1.28 24.10
N SER A 7 7.88 0.49 25.18
CA SER A 7 9.10 -0.11 25.72
C SER A 7 9.71 -1.14 24.75
N PRO A 8 11.05 -1.27 24.65
CA PRO A 8 11.73 -2.27 23.82
C PRO A 8 11.21 -3.70 23.94
N VAL A 9 10.79 -4.11 25.15
CA VAL A 9 10.22 -5.44 25.40
C VAL A 9 8.93 -5.70 24.60
N SER A 10 8.18 -4.64 24.28
CA SER A 10 6.91 -4.72 23.55
C SER A 10 7.08 -4.59 22.03
N TRP A 11 8.29 -4.28 21.54
CA TRP A 11 8.55 -4.09 20.11
C TRP A 11 8.18 -5.29 19.23
N PRO A 12 8.42 -6.55 19.61
CA PRO A 12 8.02 -7.69 18.78
C PRO A 12 6.51 -7.74 18.49
N ALA A 13 5.67 -7.18 19.37
CA ALA A 13 4.23 -7.14 19.19
C ALA A 13 3.75 -5.99 18.27
N VAL A 14 4.60 -4.99 18.00
CA VAL A 14 4.26 -3.80 17.21
C VAL A 14 5.15 -3.58 15.99
N ARG A 15 6.08 -4.51 15.73
CA ARG A 15 7.00 -4.49 14.59
C ARG A 15 6.73 -5.69 13.69
N CYS A 16 6.71 -5.44 12.39
CA CYS A 16 6.70 -6.49 11.37
C CYS A 16 8.00 -6.38 10.57
N ALA A 17 8.79 -7.45 10.46
CA ALA A 17 9.98 -7.42 9.64
C ALA A 17 9.59 -7.50 8.15
N ARG A 18 10.50 -7.04 7.27
CA ARG A 18 10.22 -7.04 5.83
C ARG A 18 9.90 -8.45 5.30
N SER A 19 10.57 -9.47 5.82
CA SER A 19 10.38 -10.88 5.46
C SER A 19 8.99 -11.41 5.80
N ASP A 20 8.32 -10.79 6.77
CA ASP A 20 7.06 -11.29 7.33
C ASP A 20 5.86 -10.71 6.57
N PHE A 21 6.10 -9.73 5.70
CA PHE A 21 5.05 -9.14 4.88
C PHE A 21 4.58 -10.11 3.80
N VAL A 22 3.30 -10.45 3.85
CA VAL A 22 2.63 -11.26 2.81
C VAL A 22 1.86 -10.37 1.84
N SER A 23 2.22 -10.43 0.57
CA SER A 23 1.53 -9.72 -0.50
C SER A 23 0.20 -10.41 -0.88
N CYS A 24 -0.70 -9.64 -1.50
CA CYS A 24 -1.84 -10.17 -2.22
C CYS A 24 -1.86 -9.58 -3.62
N ASN A 25 -1.87 -10.47 -4.61
CA ASN A 25 -1.83 -10.09 -6.02
C ASN A 25 -3.24 -9.99 -6.64
N GLN A 26 -4.28 -10.18 -5.81
CA GLN A 26 -5.69 -10.17 -6.22
C GLN A 26 -6.45 -8.95 -5.68
N ALA A 27 -5.76 -7.90 -5.24
CA ALA A 27 -6.41 -6.65 -4.85
C ALA A 27 -7.06 -5.98 -6.07
N PHE A 28 -8.21 -5.31 -5.87
CA PHE A 28 -8.93 -4.55 -6.91
C PHE A 28 -9.34 -5.41 -8.12
N ILE A 29 -9.82 -6.64 -7.87
CA ILE A 29 -10.23 -7.60 -8.91
C ILE A 29 -11.30 -7.04 -9.86
N ASP A 30 -12.18 -6.18 -9.35
CA ASP A 30 -13.26 -5.55 -10.10
C ASP A 30 -12.80 -4.45 -11.06
N CYS A 31 -11.58 -3.94 -10.86
CA CYS A 31 -10.98 -2.87 -11.66
C CYS A 31 -9.64 -3.32 -12.29
N ARG A 32 -9.49 -4.63 -12.55
CA ARG A 32 -8.24 -5.23 -13.06
C ARG A 32 -7.86 -4.62 -14.41
N THR A 33 -6.56 -4.39 -14.61
CA THR A 33 -6.00 -3.95 -15.89
C THR A 33 -4.97 -4.97 -16.38
N PRO A 34 -4.65 -5.03 -17.69
CA PRO A 34 -3.64 -5.95 -18.19
C PRO A 34 -2.32 -5.83 -17.42
N GLY A 35 -1.86 -6.94 -16.83
CA GLY A 35 -0.62 -7.02 -16.07
C GLY A 35 -0.72 -6.55 -14.60
N SER A 36 -1.87 -6.07 -14.12
CA SER A 36 -2.02 -5.66 -12.71
C SER A 36 -1.96 -6.81 -11.72
N ASP A 37 -2.11 -8.04 -12.20
CA ASP A 37 -1.92 -9.30 -11.47
C ASP A 37 -0.48 -9.53 -11.01
N ARG A 38 0.48 -8.86 -11.64
CA ARG A 38 1.89 -8.86 -11.26
C ARG A 38 2.21 -7.85 -10.17
N LYS A 39 1.23 -7.04 -9.75
CA LYS A 39 1.37 -6.09 -8.66
C LYS A 39 1.21 -6.81 -7.33
N GLU A 40 2.14 -6.54 -6.43
CA GLU A 40 2.06 -7.01 -5.05
C GLU A 40 1.44 -5.93 -4.16
N ASN A 41 0.42 -6.30 -3.37
CA ASN A 41 -0.26 -5.39 -2.44
C ASN A 41 -0.12 -5.89 -1.00
N TYR A 42 0.43 -5.03 -0.15
CA TYR A 42 0.71 -5.33 1.26
C TYR A 42 -0.23 -4.52 2.15
N ALA A 43 -0.96 -5.18 3.04
CA ALA A 43 -1.76 -4.54 4.09
C ALA A 43 -0.92 -4.52 5.38
N MET A 44 -0.26 -3.39 5.64
CA MET A 44 0.66 -3.28 6.78
C MET A 44 -0.11 -2.97 8.07
N ILE A 45 -0.97 -1.95 8.02
CA ILE A 45 -1.82 -1.51 9.13
C ILE A 45 -3.27 -1.47 8.64
N GLY A 46 -4.14 -2.15 9.38
CA GLY A 46 -5.58 -2.21 9.12
C GLY A 46 -5.97 -3.11 7.94
N PRO A 47 -7.28 -3.31 7.76
CA PRO A 47 -7.80 -4.08 6.64
C PRO A 47 -7.60 -3.30 5.33
N ALA A 48 -7.05 -3.94 4.32
CA ALA A 48 -7.10 -3.37 2.98
C ALA A 48 -8.54 -3.36 2.48
N SER A 49 -8.98 -2.25 1.88
CA SER A 49 -10.37 -1.99 1.51
C SER A 49 -10.97 -3.00 0.51
N ARG A 50 -10.15 -3.75 -0.24
CA ARG A 50 -10.60 -4.77 -1.22
C ARG A 50 -9.62 -5.95 -1.30
N ARG A 51 -9.73 -6.89 -0.36
CA ARG A 51 -8.90 -8.11 -0.31
C ARG A 51 -9.77 -9.35 -0.02
N PRO A 52 -9.40 -10.55 -0.51
CA PRO A 52 -10.09 -11.79 -0.17
C PRO A 52 -9.96 -12.13 1.33
N PRO A 53 -10.87 -12.93 1.91
CA PRO A 53 -10.89 -13.26 3.34
C PRO A 53 -9.60 -13.92 3.85
N ALA A 54 -8.83 -14.57 2.97
CA ALA A 54 -7.55 -15.19 3.29
C ALA A 54 -6.39 -14.20 3.49
N SER A 55 -6.62 -12.88 3.38
CA SER A 55 -5.55 -11.91 3.38
C SER A 55 -5.16 -11.47 4.80
N THR A 56 -3.86 -11.53 5.13
CA THR A 56 -3.32 -11.16 6.44
C THR A 56 -3.14 -9.64 6.56
N SER A 57 -3.62 -9.06 7.67
CA SER A 57 -3.19 -7.73 8.15
C SER A 57 -2.18 -7.94 9.26
N ASN A 58 -1.03 -7.25 9.17
CA ASN A 58 0.11 -7.49 10.07
C ASN A 58 -0.05 -6.78 11.42
N LEU A 59 -0.78 -5.66 11.48
CA LEU A 59 -1.07 -4.91 12.71
C LEU A 59 -2.58 -4.64 12.84
N ARG A 60 -3.20 -5.28 13.84
CA ARG A 60 -4.67 -5.28 14.07
C ARG A 60 -5.14 -4.40 15.23
N LEU A 61 -4.24 -3.65 15.87
CA LEU A 61 -4.62 -2.69 16.93
C LEU A 61 -5.63 -1.67 16.39
N PRO A 62 -6.55 -1.12 17.20
CA PRO A 62 -7.45 -0.07 16.70
C PRO A 62 -6.67 1.13 16.15
N HIS A 63 -6.93 1.49 14.90
CA HIS A 63 -6.27 2.60 14.21
C HIS A 63 -7.29 3.42 13.42
N GLY A 64 -7.05 4.73 13.33
CA GLY A 64 -7.88 5.67 12.57
C GLY A 64 -7.47 5.81 11.10
N TYR A 65 -6.53 4.98 10.63
CA TYR A 65 -5.94 5.05 9.30
C TYR A 65 -5.45 3.67 8.86
N ASN A 66 -5.30 3.49 7.54
CA ASN A 66 -4.72 2.29 6.95
C ASN A 66 -3.34 2.62 6.36
N ILE A 67 -2.40 1.69 6.48
CA ILE A 67 -1.10 1.76 5.78
C ILE A 67 -0.95 0.52 4.93
N GLY A 68 -0.66 0.72 3.65
CA GLY A 68 -0.31 -0.34 2.74
C GLY A 68 0.91 0.02 1.89
N ALA A 69 1.44 -0.99 1.21
CA ALA A 69 2.47 -0.80 0.20
C ALA A 69 2.08 -1.53 -1.09
N ALA A 70 2.55 -0.98 -2.19
CA ALA A 70 2.40 -1.58 -3.51
C ALA A 70 3.78 -1.71 -4.15
N ALA A 71 4.15 -2.91 -4.58
CA ALA A 71 5.26 -3.09 -5.50
C ALA A 71 4.71 -3.28 -6.92
N MET A 72 5.12 -2.41 -7.83
CA MET A 72 4.69 -2.43 -9.22
C MET A 72 5.91 -2.69 -10.11
N PRO A 73 5.92 -3.77 -10.91
CA PRO A 73 6.92 -3.96 -11.94
C PRO A 73 6.93 -2.81 -12.95
N HIS A 74 8.04 -2.63 -13.65
CA HIS A 74 8.15 -1.59 -14.67
C HIS A 74 7.03 -1.70 -15.72
N GLY A 75 6.41 -0.57 -16.05
CA GLY A 75 5.29 -0.50 -17.00
C GLY A 75 3.92 -0.88 -16.43
N ILE A 76 3.84 -1.37 -15.20
CA ILE A 76 2.57 -1.68 -14.54
C ILE A 76 1.95 -0.42 -13.94
N THR A 77 0.66 -0.21 -14.21
CA THR A 77 -0.12 0.88 -13.64
C THR A 77 -0.99 0.33 -12.51
N ASN A 78 -1.10 1.08 -11.41
CA ASN A 78 -2.07 0.77 -10.36
C ASN A 78 -3.51 0.86 -10.89
N ASN A 79 -4.38 -0.03 -10.43
CA ASN A 79 -5.80 -0.01 -10.80
C ASN A 79 -6.45 1.28 -10.31
N LEU A 80 -7.20 1.95 -11.17
CA LEU A 80 -7.94 3.14 -10.78
C LEU A 80 -9.09 2.74 -9.85
N HIS A 81 -9.23 3.44 -8.73
CA HIS A 81 -10.30 3.25 -7.78
C HIS A 81 -10.61 4.57 -7.07
N LEU A 82 -11.70 4.58 -6.30
CA LEU A 82 -12.17 5.72 -5.53
C LEU A 82 -12.05 5.42 -4.03
N HIS A 83 -11.66 6.42 -3.26
CA HIS A 83 -11.81 6.43 -1.81
C HIS A 83 -12.73 7.56 -1.38
N TYR A 84 -13.47 7.33 -0.29
CA TYR A 84 -14.21 8.36 0.42
C TYR A 84 -13.39 9.00 1.55
N THR A 85 -12.12 8.62 1.65
CA THR A 85 -11.12 9.15 2.59
C THR A 85 -9.92 9.70 1.82
N ALA A 86 -9.07 10.49 2.47
CA ALA A 86 -7.83 10.96 1.85
C ALA A 86 -6.81 9.81 1.71
N GLU A 87 -6.16 9.71 0.56
CA GLU A 87 -5.04 8.80 0.31
C GLU A 87 -3.77 9.61 0.05
N CYS A 88 -2.69 9.30 0.77
CA CYS A 88 -1.37 9.86 0.54
C CYS A 88 -0.43 8.74 0.06
N SER A 89 0.39 9.02 -0.95
CA SER A 89 1.34 8.05 -1.51
C SER A 89 2.76 8.64 -1.53
N SER A 90 3.71 7.89 -0.98
CA SER A 90 5.15 8.15 -1.13
C SER A 90 5.80 7.05 -1.97
N ALA A 91 6.60 7.43 -2.96
CA ALA A 91 7.35 6.49 -3.81
C ALA A 91 8.86 6.78 -3.67
N PRO A 92 9.52 6.17 -2.66
CA PRO A 92 10.92 6.47 -2.32
C PRO A 92 11.94 5.82 -3.27
N ARG A 93 11.49 4.98 -4.21
CA ARG A 93 12.35 4.28 -5.17
C ARG A 93 11.69 4.25 -6.54
N ALA A 94 12.55 4.24 -7.56
CA ALA A 94 12.20 4.19 -8.98
C ALA A 94 11.45 5.42 -9.51
N ASN A 95 11.49 5.57 -10.83
CA ASN A 95 10.75 6.63 -11.52
C ASN A 95 9.29 6.21 -11.66
N TYR A 96 8.37 7.15 -11.44
CA TYR A 96 6.94 6.90 -11.58
C TYR A 96 6.23 8.03 -12.32
N LEU A 97 5.13 7.64 -12.97
CA LEU A 97 4.19 8.54 -13.62
C LEU A 97 2.89 8.50 -12.84
N LEU A 98 2.57 9.60 -12.15
CA LEU A 98 1.26 9.77 -11.53
C LEU A 98 0.25 10.21 -12.58
N ARG A 99 -0.89 9.52 -12.64
CA ARG A 99 -2.06 9.88 -13.45
C ARG A 99 -3.24 10.05 -12.51
N LEU A 100 -3.74 11.28 -12.36
CA LEU A 100 -4.87 11.59 -11.49
C LEU A 100 -6.14 11.94 -12.28
N GLY A 101 -7.28 11.46 -11.80
CA GLY A 101 -8.61 11.80 -12.32
C GLY A 101 -8.91 11.22 -13.71
N ARG A 102 -10.14 11.42 -14.17
CA ARG A 102 -10.66 10.87 -15.44
C ARG A 102 -9.85 11.31 -16.67
N ARG A 103 -9.28 12.52 -16.64
CA ARG A 103 -8.47 13.09 -17.73
C ARG A 103 -6.99 12.70 -17.68
N ARG A 104 -6.57 11.85 -16.72
CA ARG A 104 -5.20 11.36 -16.56
C ARG A 104 -4.17 12.49 -16.48
N HIS A 105 -4.41 13.52 -15.67
CA HIS A 105 -3.40 14.57 -15.46
C HIS A 105 -2.08 13.93 -15.05
N ARG A 106 -1.02 14.22 -15.81
CA ARG A 106 0.26 13.50 -15.77
C ARG A 106 1.30 14.30 -15.00
N ARG A 107 1.92 13.70 -13.99
CA ARG A 107 3.15 14.22 -13.38
C ARG A 107 4.20 13.12 -13.36
N ARG A 108 5.32 13.36 -14.05
CA ARG A 108 6.51 12.50 -13.97
C ARG A 108 7.37 12.96 -12.80
N THR A 109 7.97 12.00 -12.13
CA THR A 109 8.93 12.25 -11.06
C THR A 109 10.12 11.34 -11.27
N HIS A 110 11.29 11.88 -10.97
CA HIS A 110 12.52 11.12 -10.94
C HIS A 110 12.85 10.82 -9.48
N ALA A 111 12.99 9.54 -9.13
CA ALA A 111 13.55 9.21 -7.83
C ALA A 111 15.01 9.67 -7.84
N GLN A 112 15.41 10.45 -6.84
CA GLN A 112 16.83 10.75 -6.64
C GLN A 112 17.56 9.43 -6.44
N GLY A 113 18.59 9.21 -7.28
CA GLY A 113 19.47 8.05 -7.15
C GLY A 113 20.07 8.01 -5.75
N ARG A 114 20.19 6.81 -5.20
CA ARG A 114 21.16 6.56 -4.13
C ARG A 114 22.54 6.42 -4.75
#